data_AF-A0A4R5QFU5-F1
#
_entry.id   AF-A0A4R5QFU5-F1
#
_cell.length_a   1.000
_cell.length_b   1.000
_cell.length_c   1.000
_cell.angle_alpha   90.00
_cell.angle_beta   90.00
_cell.angle_gamma   90.00
#
_symmetry.space_group_name_H-M   'P 1'
#
loop_
_entity.id
_entity.type
_entity.pdbx_description
1 polymer ?
#
loop_
_entity_poly.entity_id
_entity_poly.type
_entity_poly.pdbx_seq_one_letter_code
_entity_poly.pdbx_strand_id
1 'polypeptide(L)'
;MRGPRAFAARMRGAPFWAIIHGPSSGDSIRCGTPELPERVRHNPRMNPSAACQPGFEHSGKEVARAGDVIASGLAWSPDTEDRIRRAFQVAHGWREFHSFPMRSVRYSVVHHMKAAGVHGITAARLKRMQAIRGKLLRAPRKLNQLQDLAGCRAILDDIRDVRELVAALRTDLRHELHWEDDYIAGPKTDGYRSHHLIVAFRAKNGAERRYDGRRVEVQIRTRLQHAWATAVEAVGLFRGEGLKNREGSAEWLRLFAFVSAEFAEAEGCPPTPGIPGKAERIAEIRRLAAELDAPRHLEQIRHGVRGTDLALDPNYKPTHFLIRYDHATATVRVEPHSAPRMATASYESAEVRGDQLGAGERQTVVLVEVDKIQSLKAAYPNYFGDVEEFGRQLAQITEDGAATEYAVPARQPPKHKLAPYGDLSWLRGSRLDRSFRR
;
A
#
# COMPACT_ATOMS: atom_id res chain seq x y z
N MET A 1 63.18 8.05 -24.02
CA MET A 1 62.61 6.69 -23.84
C MET A 1 61.09 6.80 -23.97
N ARG A 2 60.47 5.79 -24.59
CA ARG A 2 59.17 5.81 -25.29
C ARG A 2 57.95 5.82 -24.34
N GLY A 3 56.87 6.50 -24.75
CA GLY A 3 55.56 6.49 -24.07
C GLY A 3 54.73 5.23 -24.32
N PRO A 4 53.55 5.09 -23.69
CA PRO A 4 52.67 3.94 -23.90
C PRO A 4 51.64 4.18 -25.01
N ARG A 5 51.42 3.09 -25.75
CA ARG A 5 50.66 2.95 -26.99
C ARG A 5 49.15 2.80 -26.74
N ALA A 6 48.38 3.33 -27.68
CA ALA A 6 47.01 2.92 -27.96
C ALA A 6 46.97 1.53 -28.63
N PHE A 7 45.93 0.75 -28.37
CA PHE A 7 45.47 -0.27 -29.31
C PHE A 7 43.94 -0.38 -29.23
N ALA A 8 43.30 -0.09 -30.36
CA ALA A 8 41.91 -0.40 -30.65
C ALA A 8 41.86 -1.75 -31.37
N ALA A 9 40.84 -2.57 -31.11
CA ALA A 9 40.30 -3.47 -32.14
C ALA A 9 38.89 -3.94 -31.79
N ARG A 10 38.04 -3.80 -32.81
CA ARG A 10 36.62 -4.05 -32.94
C ARG A 10 36.44 -5.45 -33.55
N MET A 11 35.52 -6.27 -33.07
CA MET A 11 34.90 -7.31 -33.92
C MET A 11 33.42 -7.51 -33.58
N ARG A 12 32.64 -7.61 -34.66
CA ARG A 12 31.19 -7.83 -34.74
C ARG A 12 30.93 -9.33 -34.86
N GLY A 13 29.78 -9.81 -34.41
CA GLY A 13 29.28 -11.16 -34.72
C GLY A 13 27.84 -11.33 -34.25
N ALA A 14 26.98 -11.74 -35.17
CA ALA A 14 25.51 -11.73 -35.12
C ALA A 14 24.92 -13.02 -34.46
N PRO A 15 23.58 -13.19 -34.38
CA PRO A 15 22.88 -14.05 -33.42
C PRO A 15 22.72 -15.51 -33.89
N PHE A 16 22.51 -16.43 -32.95
CA PHE A 16 22.11 -17.81 -33.26
C PHE A 16 20.86 -18.21 -32.47
N TRP A 17 19.77 -18.40 -33.22
CA TRP A 17 18.59 -19.17 -32.82
C TRP A 17 18.87 -20.65 -33.11
N ALA A 18 18.49 -21.55 -32.19
CA ALA A 18 17.74 -22.78 -32.46
C ALA A 18 17.78 -23.79 -31.30
N ILE A 19 16.58 -24.15 -30.82
CA ILE A 19 16.05 -25.52 -30.65
C ILE A 19 16.78 -26.47 -29.68
N ILE A 20 16.03 -27.03 -28.71
CA ILE A 20 15.82 -28.49 -28.51
C ILE A 20 14.63 -28.71 -27.54
N HIS A 21 13.77 -29.65 -27.94
CA HIS A 21 12.63 -30.20 -27.23
C HIS A 21 13.00 -31.40 -26.34
N GLY A 22 12.31 -31.53 -25.19
CA GLY A 22 11.83 -32.79 -24.58
C GLY A 22 12.81 -33.64 -23.73
N PRO A 23 12.32 -34.64 -22.96
CA PRO A 23 10.93 -35.08 -22.77
C PRO A 23 10.49 -35.27 -21.30
N SER A 24 9.18 -35.51 -21.20
CA SER A 24 8.36 -35.91 -20.05
C SER A 24 8.60 -37.32 -19.51
N SER A 25 8.51 -37.48 -18.19
CA SER A 25 8.04 -38.67 -17.47
C SER A 25 7.54 -38.16 -16.10
N GLY A 26 6.37 -38.49 -15.55
CA GLY A 26 5.49 -39.61 -15.80
C GLY A 26 5.60 -40.59 -14.65
N ASP A 27 5.11 -40.24 -13.44
CA ASP A 27 4.84 -41.22 -12.39
C ASP A 27 3.69 -40.78 -11.46
N SER A 28 2.67 -41.63 -11.43
CA SER A 28 1.43 -41.51 -10.69
C SER A 28 1.57 -42.17 -9.31
N ILE A 29 1.32 -41.42 -8.22
CA ILE A 29 1.18 -42.01 -6.88
C ILE A 29 -0.27 -41.83 -6.42
N ARG A 30 -0.94 -42.96 -6.21
CA ARG A 30 -2.28 -43.09 -5.65
C ARG A 30 -2.24 -42.77 -4.15
N CYS A 31 -3.08 -41.85 -3.68
CA CYS A 31 -3.35 -41.68 -2.25
C CYS A 31 -4.75 -42.22 -1.93
N GLY A 32 -4.79 -43.27 -1.10
CA GLY A 32 -6.01 -43.76 -0.48
C GLY A 32 -6.48 -42.84 0.65
N THR A 33 -7.79 -42.65 0.73
CA THR A 33 -8.50 -42.01 1.84
C THR A 33 -8.66 -42.96 3.02
N PRO A 34 -8.48 -42.46 4.26
CA PRO A 34 -9.28 -42.96 5.38
C PRO A 34 -10.11 -41.85 6.04
N GLU A 35 -11.24 -42.29 6.57
CA GLU A 35 -12.33 -41.54 7.19
C GLU A 35 -11.92 -40.76 8.46
N LEU A 36 -12.67 -39.68 8.74
CA LEU A 36 -12.53 -38.84 9.94
C LEU A 36 -13.39 -39.36 11.10
N PRO A 37 -12.89 -39.32 12.35
CA PRO A 37 -13.74 -39.15 13.52
C PRO A 37 -13.51 -37.82 14.26
N GLU A 38 -14.48 -37.52 15.11
CA GLU A 38 -14.87 -36.24 15.72
C GLU A 38 -13.84 -35.45 16.54
N ARG A 39 -14.05 -34.11 16.48
CA ARG A 39 -13.82 -33.06 17.49
C ARG A 39 -12.70 -33.29 18.51
N VAL A 40 -11.55 -32.64 18.28
CA VAL A 40 -10.55 -32.36 19.33
C VAL A 40 -10.28 -30.86 19.43
N ARG A 41 -10.25 -30.39 20.68
CA ARG A 41 -10.16 -29.00 21.14
C ARG A 41 -8.85 -28.33 20.69
N HIS A 42 -8.95 -27.02 20.41
CA HIS A 42 -7.87 -26.12 20.00
C HIS A 42 -6.69 -26.12 20.99
N ASN A 43 -5.48 -26.37 20.49
CA ASN A 43 -4.21 -26.12 21.18
C ASN A 43 -3.41 -25.07 20.39
N PRO A 44 -3.13 -23.86 20.93
CA PRO A 44 -2.48 -22.78 20.20
C PRO A 44 -0.95 -22.89 20.32
N ARG A 45 -0.35 -23.94 19.77
CA ARG A 45 1.11 -24.03 19.53
C ARG A 45 1.40 -24.89 18.30
N MET A 46 1.07 -24.37 17.11
CA MET A 46 1.56 -24.89 15.84
C MET A 46 2.42 -23.81 15.18
N ASN A 47 3.71 -24.10 15.10
CA ASN A 47 4.71 -23.30 14.41
C ASN A 47 4.50 -23.43 12.89
N PRO A 48 4.11 -22.38 12.14
CA PRO A 48 3.68 -22.52 10.74
C PRO A 48 4.85 -22.66 9.74
N SER A 49 6.07 -22.97 10.19
CA SER A 49 7.28 -22.90 9.36
C SER A 49 7.49 -24.07 8.38
N ALA A 50 6.67 -25.13 8.45
CA ALA A 50 6.89 -26.36 7.69
C ALA A 50 5.79 -26.75 6.68
N ALA A 51 4.65 -26.05 6.63
CA ALA A 51 3.59 -26.37 5.67
C ALA A 51 3.86 -25.72 4.30
N CYS A 52 3.65 -26.49 3.23
CA CYS A 52 3.55 -25.96 1.86
C CYS A 52 2.54 -24.79 1.85
N GLN A 53 2.87 -23.66 1.24
CA GLN A 53 1.96 -22.50 1.20
C GLN A 53 0.84 -22.86 0.22
N PRO A 54 -0.41 -23.07 0.68
CA PRO A 54 -1.44 -23.68 -0.16
C PRO A 54 -1.60 -22.91 -1.49
N GLY A 55 -1.32 -23.56 -2.61
CA GLY A 55 -1.46 -22.98 -3.95
C GLY A 55 -0.57 -21.78 -4.28
N PHE A 56 0.61 -21.61 -3.67
CA PHE A 56 1.71 -20.88 -4.31
C PHE A 56 2.73 -21.90 -4.85
N GLU A 57 3.39 -21.59 -5.97
CA GLU A 57 4.27 -22.54 -6.68
C GLU A 57 5.50 -22.95 -5.87
N HIS A 58 5.89 -22.15 -4.86
CA HIS A 58 7.04 -22.43 -4.00
C HIS A 58 6.63 -22.67 -2.54
N SER A 59 7.39 -23.53 -1.87
CA SER A 59 7.25 -23.80 -0.43
C SER A 59 7.62 -22.59 0.43
N GLY A 60 7.14 -22.57 1.68
CA GLY A 60 7.52 -21.52 2.63
C GLY A 60 9.03 -21.44 2.89
N LYS A 61 9.74 -22.58 2.82
CA LYS A 61 11.20 -22.63 2.94
C LYS A 61 11.91 -22.01 1.75
N GLU A 62 11.40 -22.20 0.53
CA GLU A 62 11.92 -21.55 -0.68
C GLU A 62 11.73 -20.04 -0.62
N VAL A 63 10.56 -19.58 -0.21
CA VAL A 63 10.29 -18.15 -0.02
C VAL A 63 11.22 -17.56 1.04
N ALA A 64 11.43 -18.25 2.17
CA ALA A 64 12.36 -17.80 3.20
C ALA A 64 13.80 -17.70 2.67
N ARG A 65 14.28 -18.70 1.93
CA ARG A 65 15.62 -18.69 1.30
C ARG A 65 15.77 -17.57 0.27
N ALA A 66 14.74 -17.32 -0.54
CA ALA A 66 14.73 -16.21 -1.48
C ALA A 66 14.85 -14.86 -0.75
N GLY A 67 14.13 -14.70 0.37
CA GLY A 67 14.27 -13.56 1.27
C GLY A 67 15.70 -13.36 1.78
N ASP A 68 16.36 -14.43 2.20
CA ASP A 68 17.76 -14.38 2.67
C ASP A 68 18.72 -13.95 1.56
N VAL A 69 18.52 -14.40 0.32
CA VAL A 69 19.32 -13.98 -0.83
C VAL A 69 19.06 -12.50 -1.17
N ILE A 70 17.82 -12.03 -1.13
CA ILE A 70 17.51 -10.60 -1.41
C ILE A 70 18.06 -9.68 -0.31
N ALA A 71 18.03 -10.14 0.93
CA ALA A 71 18.62 -9.43 2.05
C ALA A 71 20.15 -9.46 2.02
N SER A 72 20.76 -10.44 1.34
CA SER A 72 22.21 -10.53 1.25
C SER A 72 22.78 -9.39 0.40
N GLY A 73 23.95 -8.86 0.80
CA GLY A 73 24.71 -7.89 0.01
C GLY A 73 25.48 -8.52 -1.16
N LEU A 74 24.96 -9.61 -1.75
CA LEU A 74 25.64 -10.29 -2.85
C LEU A 74 25.85 -9.32 -4.02
N ALA A 75 27.10 -9.13 -4.42
CA ALA A 75 27.46 -8.35 -5.58
C ALA A 75 26.95 -9.05 -6.84
N TRP A 76 26.41 -8.28 -7.78
CA TRP A 76 25.99 -8.80 -9.07
C TRP A 76 27.22 -9.20 -9.89
N SER A 77 27.41 -10.50 -10.11
CA SER A 77 28.47 -11.07 -10.94
C SER A 77 27.89 -12.17 -11.83
N PRO A 78 28.57 -12.57 -12.92
CA PRO A 78 28.12 -13.69 -13.77
C PRO A 78 27.82 -14.97 -12.96
N ASP A 79 28.57 -15.24 -11.89
CA ASP A 79 28.41 -16.44 -11.06
C ASP A 79 27.20 -16.37 -10.09
N THR A 80 26.78 -15.16 -9.73
CA THR A 80 25.71 -14.92 -8.73
C THR A 80 24.40 -14.48 -9.36
N GLU A 81 24.45 -13.99 -10.59
CA GLU A 81 23.33 -13.42 -11.35
C GLU A 81 22.13 -14.36 -11.36
N ASP A 82 22.33 -15.61 -11.75
CA ASP A 82 21.29 -16.63 -11.83
C ASP A 82 20.59 -16.88 -10.48
N ARG A 83 21.38 -16.92 -9.41
CA ARG A 83 20.86 -17.12 -8.05
C ARG A 83 20.05 -15.91 -7.59
N ILE A 84 20.53 -14.70 -7.87
CA ILE A 84 19.85 -13.45 -7.54
C ILE A 84 18.54 -13.37 -8.33
N ARG A 85 18.57 -13.59 -9.64
CA ARG A 85 17.39 -13.59 -10.52
C ARG A 85 16.31 -14.54 -10.02
N ARG A 86 16.67 -15.79 -9.70
CA ARG A 86 15.73 -16.77 -9.15
C ARG A 86 15.13 -16.33 -7.81
N ALA A 87 15.95 -15.77 -6.91
CA ALA A 87 15.45 -15.27 -5.63
C ALA A 87 14.44 -14.13 -5.80
N PHE A 88 14.74 -13.17 -6.69
CA PHE A 88 13.81 -12.09 -7.01
C PHE A 88 12.53 -12.61 -7.65
N GLN A 89 12.59 -13.57 -8.58
CA GLN A 89 11.40 -14.20 -9.17
C GLN A 89 10.49 -14.82 -8.09
N VAL A 90 11.06 -15.61 -7.17
CA VAL A 90 10.30 -16.22 -6.06
C VAL A 90 9.68 -15.14 -5.16
N ALA A 91 10.42 -14.07 -4.85
CA ALA A 91 9.93 -13.00 -3.99
C ALA A 91 8.87 -12.12 -4.65
N HIS A 92 9.02 -11.80 -5.93
CA HIS A 92 7.98 -11.13 -6.71
C HIS A 92 6.73 -11.99 -6.75
N GLY A 93 6.83 -13.27 -7.13
CA GLY A 93 5.71 -14.19 -7.12
C GLY A 93 5.02 -14.26 -5.75
N TRP A 94 5.79 -14.31 -4.66
CA TRP A 94 5.25 -14.33 -3.31
C TRP A 94 4.51 -13.04 -2.96
N ARG A 95 5.06 -11.88 -3.31
CA ARG A 95 4.41 -10.58 -3.12
C ARG A 95 3.12 -10.49 -3.95
N GLU A 96 3.19 -10.83 -5.24
CA GLU A 96 2.04 -10.79 -6.15
C GLU A 96 0.92 -11.75 -5.72
N PHE A 97 1.26 -12.86 -5.05
CA PHE A 97 0.27 -13.77 -4.46
C PHE A 97 -0.65 -13.09 -3.43
N HIS A 98 -0.23 -11.95 -2.85
CA HIS A 98 -1.03 -11.17 -1.92
C HIS A 98 -1.97 -10.16 -2.61
N SER A 99 -1.87 -9.97 -3.93
CA SER A 99 -2.70 -9.01 -4.70
C SER A 99 -4.20 -9.34 -4.62
N PHE A 100 -4.57 -10.62 -4.73
CA PHE A 100 -5.97 -11.05 -4.64
C PHE A 100 -6.56 -10.85 -3.23
N PRO A 101 -5.90 -11.32 -2.15
CA PRO A 101 -6.26 -10.95 -0.77
C PRO A 101 -6.45 -9.46 -0.55
N MET A 102 -5.48 -8.66 -1.01
CA MET A 102 -5.47 -7.20 -0.86
C MET A 102 -6.72 -6.57 -1.44
N ARG A 103 -7.05 -6.93 -2.69
CA ARG A 103 -8.23 -6.42 -3.38
C ARG A 103 -9.52 -6.82 -2.69
N SER A 104 -9.62 -8.07 -2.22
CA SER A 104 -10.79 -8.52 -1.45
C SER A 104 -10.96 -7.75 -0.14
N VAL A 105 -9.87 -7.57 0.61
CA VAL A 105 -9.91 -6.82 1.88
C VAL A 105 -10.28 -5.36 1.61
N ARG A 106 -9.72 -4.75 0.56
CA ARG A 106 -10.10 -3.39 0.13
C ARG A 106 -11.59 -3.30 -0.19
N TYR A 107 -12.16 -4.26 -0.92
CA TYR A 107 -13.60 -4.26 -1.19
C TYR A 107 -14.44 -4.40 0.09
N SER A 108 -13.96 -5.17 1.07
CA SER A 108 -14.60 -5.23 2.39
C SER A 108 -14.58 -3.87 3.07
N VAL A 109 -13.46 -3.15 3.04
CA VAL A 109 -13.35 -1.78 3.60
C VAL A 109 -14.31 -0.82 2.89
N VAL A 110 -14.34 -0.84 1.55
CA VAL A 110 -15.26 0.01 0.76
C VAL A 110 -16.73 -0.30 1.08
N HIS A 111 -17.07 -1.58 1.28
CA HIS A 111 -18.41 -1.98 1.69
C HIS A 111 -18.80 -1.37 3.04
N HIS A 112 -17.91 -1.46 4.04
CA HIS A 112 -18.15 -0.91 5.37
C HIS A 112 -18.21 0.62 5.37
N MET A 113 -17.36 1.29 4.58
CA MET A 113 -17.45 2.74 4.40
C MET A 113 -18.83 3.15 3.87
N LYS A 114 -19.35 2.46 2.86
CA LYS A 114 -20.68 2.73 2.30
C LYS A 114 -21.80 2.45 3.29
N ALA A 115 -21.73 1.34 4.02
CA ALA A 115 -22.73 0.94 5.00
C ALA A 115 -22.80 1.92 6.18
N ALA A 116 -21.64 2.43 6.63
CA ALA A 116 -21.54 3.40 7.71
C ALA A 116 -21.82 4.86 7.27
N GLY A 117 -21.95 5.13 5.96
CA GLY A 117 -22.08 6.50 5.46
C GLY A 117 -20.79 7.33 5.59
N VAL A 118 -19.64 6.66 5.64
CA VAL A 118 -18.32 7.26 5.74
C VAL A 118 -17.80 7.62 4.35
N HIS A 119 -17.27 8.83 4.21
CA HIS A 119 -16.74 9.35 2.95
C HIS A 119 -15.22 9.40 2.98
N GLY A 120 -14.61 9.17 1.81
CA GLY A 120 -13.16 9.15 1.68
C GLY A 120 -12.69 8.43 0.44
N ILE A 121 -11.37 8.20 0.39
CA ILE A 121 -10.68 7.54 -0.71
C ILE A 121 -10.08 6.23 -0.17
N THR A 122 -10.27 5.14 -0.92
CA THR A 122 -9.49 3.92 -0.69
C THR A 122 -8.48 3.71 -1.79
N ALA A 123 -7.31 3.22 -1.41
CA ALA A 123 -6.26 2.83 -2.34
C ALA A 123 -5.56 1.58 -1.84
N ALA A 124 -5.00 0.78 -2.74
CA ALA A 124 -4.21 -0.38 -2.37
C ALA A 124 -2.92 -0.46 -3.17
N ARG A 125 -1.90 -1.05 -2.56
CA ARG A 125 -0.62 -1.31 -3.25
C ARG A 125 0.09 -2.51 -2.63
N LEU A 126 0.88 -3.17 -3.47
CA LEU A 126 1.88 -4.11 -3.01
C LEU A 126 3.11 -3.36 -2.51
N LYS A 127 3.85 -3.96 -1.58
CA LYS A 127 5.08 -3.38 -1.03
C LYS A 127 6.21 -3.44 -2.05
N ARG A 128 6.88 -2.30 -2.26
CA ARG A 128 8.05 -2.24 -3.17
C ARG A 128 9.15 -3.20 -2.75
N MET A 129 9.85 -3.79 -3.72
CA MET A 129 10.87 -4.80 -3.41
C MET A 129 12.05 -4.20 -2.64
N GLN A 130 12.43 -2.95 -2.93
CA GLN A 130 13.44 -2.22 -2.15
C GLN A 130 13.02 -2.04 -0.69
N ALA A 131 11.72 -1.81 -0.41
CA ALA A 131 11.20 -1.70 0.94
C ALA A 131 11.09 -3.06 1.65
N ILE A 132 10.83 -4.14 0.92
CA ILE A 132 10.90 -5.52 1.43
C ILE A 132 12.33 -5.85 1.83
N ARG A 133 13.30 -5.64 0.93
CA ARG A 133 14.73 -5.84 1.19
C ARG A 133 15.21 -5.06 2.41
N GLY A 134 14.89 -3.76 2.50
CA GLY A 134 15.23 -2.94 3.65
C GLY A 134 14.66 -3.46 4.98
N LYS A 135 13.44 -4.04 4.97
CA LYS A 135 12.88 -4.68 6.16
C LYS A 135 13.60 -5.97 6.54
N LEU A 136 13.92 -6.81 5.57
CA LEU A 136 14.64 -8.07 5.79
C LEU A 136 16.08 -7.82 6.31
N LEU A 137 16.69 -6.69 5.92
CA LEU A 137 18.00 -6.26 6.42
C LEU A 137 17.95 -5.81 7.90
N ARG A 138 16.89 -5.11 8.31
CA ARG A 138 16.79 -4.51 9.66
C ARG A 138 16.20 -5.42 10.73
N ALA A 139 15.47 -6.46 10.32
CA ALA A 139 14.76 -7.34 11.25
C ALA A 139 15.07 -8.81 10.96
N PRO A 140 15.22 -9.67 11.98
CA PRO A 140 15.45 -11.10 11.81
C PRO A 140 14.15 -11.84 11.42
N ARG A 141 13.41 -11.31 10.45
CA ARG A 141 12.17 -11.89 9.92
C ARG A 141 12.42 -12.46 8.54
N LYS A 142 11.81 -13.60 8.24
CA LYS A 142 11.86 -14.22 6.91
C LYS A 142 10.79 -13.64 6.00
N LEU A 143 11.01 -13.68 4.69
CA LEU A 143 10.08 -13.13 3.70
C LEU A 143 8.66 -13.73 3.80
N ASN A 144 8.56 -15.03 4.07
CA ASN A 144 7.28 -15.72 4.27
C ASN A 144 6.53 -15.31 5.56
N GLN A 145 7.18 -14.57 6.46
CA GLN A 145 6.61 -14.09 7.73
C GLN A 145 6.24 -12.60 7.68
N LEU A 146 6.59 -11.88 6.61
CA LEU A 146 6.23 -10.48 6.46
C LEU A 146 4.71 -10.35 6.29
N GLN A 147 4.11 -9.50 7.11
CA GLN A 147 2.65 -9.34 7.19
C GLN A 147 2.12 -8.20 6.32
N ASP A 148 3.00 -7.29 5.89
CA ASP A 148 2.67 -6.05 5.18
C ASP A 148 3.20 -6.04 3.74
N LEU A 149 3.14 -7.19 3.08
CA LEU A 149 3.46 -7.33 1.64
C LEU A 149 2.39 -6.69 0.76
N ALA A 150 1.16 -6.64 1.26
CA ALA A 150 0.01 -5.98 0.66
C ALA A 150 -0.59 -4.98 1.65
N GLY A 151 -0.92 -3.79 1.15
CA GLY A 151 -1.50 -2.72 1.95
C GLY A 151 -2.74 -2.12 1.30
N CYS A 152 -3.76 -1.89 2.11
CA CYS A 152 -4.93 -1.08 1.80
C CYS A 152 -4.88 0.18 2.67
N ARG A 153 -5.24 1.33 2.10
CA ARG A 153 -5.36 2.59 2.82
C ARG A 153 -6.78 3.13 2.65
N ALA A 154 -7.36 3.62 3.73
CA ALA A 154 -8.55 4.44 3.73
C ALA A 154 -8.17 5.84 4.25
N ILE A 155 -8.37 6.86 3.43
CA ILE A 155 -8.14 8.27 3.75
C ILE A 155 -9.52 8.90 3.87
N LEU A 156 -9.89 9.25 5.09
CA LEU A 156 -11.23 9.70 5.48
C LEU A 156 -11.20 11.18 5.84
N ASP A 157 -12.37 11.80 5.83
CA ASP A 157 -12.47 13.25 5.97
C ASP A 157 -12.07 13.72 7.38
N ASP A 158 -12.64 13.11 8.42
CA ASP A 158 -12.47 13.52 9.81
C ASP A 158 -12.17 12.33 10.75
N ILE A 159 -11.85 12.63 12.01
CA ILE A 159 -11.52 11.60 13.01
C ILE A 159 -12.72 10.72 13.37
N ARG A 160 -13.94 11.26 13.31
CA ARG A 160 -15.17 10.52 13.58
C ARG A 160 -15.31 9.37 12.58
N ASP A 161 -15.11 9.64 11.29
CA ASP A 161 -15.17 8.64 10.23
C ASP A 161 -14.16 7.52 10.41
N VAL A 162 -12.96 7.85 10.89
CA VAL A 162 -11.95 6.83 11.25
C VAL A 162 -12.49 5.91 12.34
N ARG A 163 -13.04 6.48 13.42
CA ARG A 163 -13.59 5.71 14.54
C ARG A 163 -14.80 4.86 14.12
N GLU A 164 -15.70 5.41 13.31
CA GLU A 164 -16.87 4.71 12.77
C GLU A 164 -16.46 3.52 11.88
N LEU A 165 -15.53 3.73 10.94
CA LEU A 165 -15.06 2.67 10.07
C LEU A 165 -14.32 1.57 10.86
N VAL A 166 -13.47 1.94 11.82
CA VAL A 166 -12.77 0.98 12.69
C VAL A 166 -13.77 0.14 13.48
N ALA A 167 -14.79 0.77 14.09
CA ALA A 167 -15.82 0.06 14.84
C ALA A 167 -16.61 -0.92 13.95
N ALA A 168 -16.96 -0.50 12.73
CA ALA A 168 -17.64 -1.35 11.77
C ALA A 168 -16.78 -2.57 11.38
N LEU A 169 -15.49 -2.36 11.10
CA LEU A 169 -14.54 -3.43 10.74
C LEU A 169 -14.22 -4.37 11.92
N ARG A 170 -14.33 -3.92 13.18
CA ARG A 170 -14.20 -4.83 14.33
C ARG A 170 -15.44 -5.73 14.49
N THR A 171 -16.60 -5.28 14.04
CA THR A 171 -17.89 -5.93 14.31
C THR A 171 -18.27 -6.94 13.23
N ASP A 172 -18.16 -6.60 11.94
CA ASP A 172 -18.74 -7.38 10.83
C ASP A 172 -17.77 -7.60 9.66
N LEU A 173 -16.50 -7.85 9.96
CA LEU A 173 -15.53 -8.14 8.92
C LEU A 173 -15.70 -9.58 8.41
N ARG A 174 -15.96 -9.73 7.11
CA ARG A 174 -15.93 -11.03 6.40
C ARG A 174 -14.62 -11.80 6.60
N HIS A 175 -13.54 -11.05 6.78
CA HIS A 175 -12.18 -11.53 7.00
C HIS A 175 -11.86 -11.59 8.50
N GLU A 176 -10.75 -12.23 8.86
CA GLU A 176 -10.32 -12.27 10.26
C GLU A 176 -9.47 -11.04 10.59
N LEU A 177 -9.83 -10.28 11.62
CA LEU A 177 -8.95 -9.30 12.23
C LEU A 177 -7.89 -10.02 13.07
N HIS A 178 -6.63 -9.95 12.63
CA HIS A 178 -5.52 -10.68 13.23
C HIS A 178 -4.71 -9.86 14.24
N TRP A 179 -4.52 -8.57 13.97
CA TRP A 179 -3.77 -7.65 14.82
C TRP A 179 -4.26 -6.22 14.62
N GLU A 180 -4.07 -5.38 15.62
CA GLU A 180 -4.54 -4.01 15.63
C GLU A 180 -3.56 -3.12 16.41
N ASP A 181 -3.14 -2.00 15.81
CA ASP A 181 -2.32 -0.96 16.44
C ASP A 181 -2.99 0.40 16.24
N ASP A 182 -3.35 1.07 17.33
CA ASP A 182 -3.94 2.41 17.31
C ASP A 182 -2.85 3.48 17.54
N TYR A 183 -2.20 3.91 16.45
CA TYR A 183 -1.23 5.02 16.51
C TYR A 183 -1.90 6.41 16.52
N ILE A 184 -3.23 6.49 16.60
CA ILE A 184 -3.92 7.76 16.82
C ILE A 184 -4.03 8.02 18.32
N ALA A 185 -4.44 7.01 19.08
CA ALA A 185 -4.47 7.06 20.55
C ALA A 185 -3.07 6.99 21.16
N GLY A 186 -2.15 6.24 20.54
CA GLY A 186 -0.74 6.16 20.92
C GLY A 186 0.22 6.56 19.78
N PRO A 187 0.33 7.86 19.45
CA PRO A 187 1.23 8.31 18.39
C PRO A 187 2.68 7.88 18.59
N LYS A 188 3.38 7.62 17.49
CA LYS A 188 4.82 7.38 17.55
C LYS A 188 5.57 8.66 17.94
N THR A 189 6.76 8.49 18.50
CA THR A 189 7.61 9.62 18.94
C THR A 189 8.01 10.59 17.83
N ASP A 190 7.96 10.16 16.58
CA ASP A 190 8.20 10.99 15.39
C ASP A 190 6.97 11.78 14.94
N GLY A 191 5.82 11.63 15.61
CA GLY A 191 4.55 12.25 15.23
C GLY A 191 3.70 11.39 14.28
N TYR A 192 4.11 10.17 13.93
CA TYR A 192 3.31 9.35 13.04
C TYR A 192 2.00 8.89 13.69
N ARG A 193 0.88 9.08 12.96
CA ARG A 193 -0.49 8.71 13.36
C ARG A 193 -1.27 8.00 12.24
N SER A 194 -1.98 6.94 12.61
CA SER A 194 -2.86 6.11 11.75
C SER A 194 -3.46 4.98 12.58
N HIS A 195 -4.64 4.48 12.21
CA HIS A 195 -5.18 3.24 12.76
C HIS A 195 -4.78 2.05 11.87
N HIS A 196 -4.08 1.06 12.42
CA HIS A 196 -3.52 -0.07 11.68
C HIS A 196 -4.24 -1.37 12.05
N LEU A 197 -4.73 -2.09 11.04
CA LEU A 197 -5.34 -3.41 11.19
C LEU A 197 -4.58 -4.41 10.31
N ILE A 198 -4.19 -5.55 10.86
CA ILE A 198 -3.73 -6.69 10.06
C ILE A 198 -4.91 -7.62 9.87
N VAL A 199 -5.34 -7.77 8.63
CA VAL A 199 -6.51 -8.59 8.25
C VAL A 199 -6.01 -9.85 7.56
N ALA A 200 -6.35 -11.01 8.12
CA ALA A 200 -6.13 -12.31 7.49
C ALA A 200 -7.29 -12.66 6.56
N PHE A 201 -6.96 -12.90 5.29
CA PHE A 201 -7.92 -13.27 4.27
C PHE A 201 -8.60 -14.59 4.61
N ARG A 202 -9.90 -14.65 4.34
CA ARG A 202 -10.77 -15.81 4.53
C ARG A 202 -11.45 -16.15 3.22
N ALA A 203 -11.20 -17.36 2.73
CA ALA A 203 -11.74 -17.84 1.47
C ALA A 203 -13.26 -17.98 1.55
N LYS A 204 -13.99 -17.46 0.56
CA LYS A 204 -15.46 -17.63 0.48
C LYS A 204 -15.88 -18.94 -0.18
N ASN A 205 -14.99 -19.55 -0.95
CA ASN A 205 -15.27 -20.75 -1.73
C ASN A 205 -13.99 -21.56 -1.99
N GLY A 206 -14.14 -22.71 -2.65
CA GLY A 206 -13.03 -23.61 -2.92
C GLY A 206 -11.91 -23.01 -3.78
N ALA A 207 -12.23 -22.13 -4.73
CA ALA A 207 -11.24 -21.50 -5.60
C ALA A 207 -10.33 -20.51 -4.86
N GLU A 208 -10.84 -19.91 -3.78
CA GLU A 208 -10.11 -18.94 -2.97
C GLU A 208 -9.24 -19.59 -1.88
N ARG A 209 -9.40 -20.90 -1.60
CA ARG A 209 -8.72 -21.58 -0.49
C ARG A 209 -7.19 -21.44 -0.51
N ARG A 210 -6.58 -21.32 -1.69
CA ARG A 210 -5.13 -21.07 -1.83
C ARG A 210 -4.67 -19.76 -1.17
N TYR A 211 -5.55 -18.78 -1.03
CA TYR A 211 -5.23 -17.49 -0.45
C TYR A 211 -5.52 -17.40 1.05
N ASP A 212 -6.04 -18.48 1.67
CA ASP A 212 -6.47 -18.44 3.06
C ASP A 212 -5.32 -18.09 4.02
N GLY A 213 -5.62 -17.26 5.01
CA GLY A 213 -4.66 -16.78 6.00
C GLY A 213 -3.63 -15.78 5.49
N ARG A 214 -3.64 -15.38 4.20
CA ARG A 214 -2.77 -14.31 3.70
C ARG A 214 -3.13 -12.99 4.37
N ARG A 215 -2.12 -12.25 4.83
CA ARG A 215 -2.31 -11.04 5.62
C ARG A 215 -2.24 -9.80 4.74
N VAL A 216 -3.09 -8.84 5.04
CA VAL A 216 -3.16 -7.52 4.40
C VAL A 216 -3.17 -6.48 5.51
N GLU A 217 -2.32 -5.48 5.40
CA GLU A 217 -2.34 -4.33 6.31
C GLU A 217 -3.38 -3.31 5.83
N VAL A 218 -4.31 -2.92 6.67
CA VAL A 218 -5.27 -1.84 6.43
C VAL A 218 -4.87 -0.65 7.28
N GLN A 219 -4.64 0.49 6.64
CA GLN A 219 -4.27 1.74 7.29
C GLN A 219 -5.40 2.75 7.13
N ILE A 220 -6.03 3.14 8.23
CA ILE A 220 -7.14 4.09 8.24
C ILE A 220 -6.64 5.40 8.84
N ARG A 221 -6.88 6.51 8.15
CA ARG A 221 -6.34 7.83 8.49
C ARG A 221 -7.31 8.94 8.12
N THR A 222 -7.20 10.07 8.80
CA THR A 222 -7.80 11.34 8.36
C THR A 222 -7.00 11.96 7.21
N ARG A 223 -7.54 13.00 6.57
CA ARG A 223 -6.82 13.82 5.59
C ARG A 223 -5.58 14.49 6.19
N LEU A 224 -5.66 14.99 7.43
CA LEU A 224 -4.52 15.62 8.12
C LEU A 224 -3.38 14.63 8.39
N GLN A 225 -3.72 13.43 8.89
CA GLN A 225 -2.74 12.36 9.14
C GLN A 225 -2.08 11.89 7.84
N HIS A 226 -2.83 11.87 6.74
CA HIS A 226 -2.31 11.57 5.40
C HIS A 226 -1.42 12.69 4.84
N ALA A 227 -1.82 13.96 5.01
CA ALA A 227 -1.03 15.13 4.61
C ALA A 227 0.32 15.16 5.36
N TRP A 228 0.31 14.91 6.66
CA TRP A 228 1.51 14.79 7.47
C TRP A 228 2.45 13.70 6.94
N ALA A 229 1.94 12.48 6.74
CA ALA A 229 2.76 11.36 6.28
C ALA A 229 3.30 11.58 4.85
N THR A 230 2.55 12.30 4.03
CA THR A 230 2.96 12.71 2.68
C THR A 230 4.11 13.70 2.74
N ALA A 231 4.00 14.75 3.56
CA ALA A 231 5.04 15.76 3.69
C ALA A 231 6.36 15.16 4.20
N VAL A 232 6.31 14.27 5.20
CA VAL A 232 7.49 13.54 5.68
C VAL A 232 8.14 12.73 4.57
N GLU A 233 7.35 12.02 3.75
CA GLU A 233 7.87 11.24 2.62
C GLU A 233 8.46 12.15 1.53
N ALA A 234 7.80 13.26 1.19
CA ALA A 234 8.22 14.16 0.12
C ALA A 234 9.47 14.97 0.49
N VAL A 235 9.53 15.53 1.71
CA VAL A 235 10.71 16.24 2.21
C VAL A 235 11.89 15.29 2.34
N GLY A 236 11.69 14.08 2.88
CA GLY A 236 12.74 13.06 2.95
C GLY A 236 13.27 12.69 1.55
N LEU A 237 12.37 12.54 0.58
CA LEU A 237 12.74 12.23 -0.80
C LEU A 237 13.56 13.34 -1.45
N PHE A 238 13.11 14.59 -1.33
CA PHE A 238 13.76 15.75 -1.93
C PHE A 238 15.13 16.03 -1.31
N ARG A 239 15.28 15.76 -0.02
CA ARG A 239 16.53 15.96 0.72
C ARG A 239 17.48 14.76 0.64
N GLY A 240 17.04 13.62 0.10
CA GLY A 240 17.79 12.37 0.15
C GLY A 240 17.95 11.81 1.57
N GLU A 241 17.03 12.16 2.48
CA GLU A 241 17.08 11.79 3.89
C GLU A 241 16.02 10.72 4.23
N GLY A 242 16.40 9.77 5.09
CA GLY A 242 15.53 8.70 5.56
C GLY A 242 14.53 9.13 6.65
N LEU A 243 13.89 10.30 6.53
CA LEU A 243 13.11 10.91 7.62
C LEU A 243 11.99 10.00 8.15
N LYS A 244 11.40 9.18 7.28
CA LYS A 244 10.40 8.18 7.65
C LYS A 244 10.93 7.08 8.58
N ASN A 245 12.22 6.80 8.53
CA ASN A 245 12.93 5.88 9.41
C ASN A 245 13.61 6.62 10.58
N ARG A 246 13.33 7.92 10.76
CA ARG A 246 13.96 8.81 11.75
C ARG A 246 15.45 9.05 11.49
N GLU A 247 15.86 8.98 10.23
CA GLU A 247 17.21 9.28 9.78
C GLU A 247 17.17 10.63 9.06
N GLY A 248 18.08 11.56 9.36
CA GLY A 248 18.13 12.88 8.72
C GLY A 248 18.13 14.04 9.72
N SER A 249 17.73 15.23 9.26
CA SER A 249 17.74 16.45 10.07
C SER A 249 16.85 16.34 11.32
N ALA A 250 17.46 16.55 12.48
CA ALA A 250 16.77 16.52 13.76
C ALA A 250 15.71 17.62 13.86
N GLU A 251 15.97 18.77 13.24
CA GLU A 251 15.11 19.95 13.17
C GLU A 251 13.84 19.64 12.36
N TRP A 252 13.98 18.99 11.20
CA TRP A 252 12.82 18.54 10.41
C TRP A 252 11.98 17.50 11.16
N LEU A 253 12.63 16.51 11.78
CA LEU A 253 11.93 15.51 12.58
C LEU A 253 11.15 16.15 13.74
N ARG A 254 11.76 17.14 14.40
CA ARG A 254 11.13 17.91 15.50
C ARG A 254 9.96 18.75 14.98
N LEU A 255 10.12 19.45 13.86
CA LEU A 255 9.06 20.21 13.21
C LEU A 255 7.87 19.30 12.89
N PHE A 256 8.11 18.15 12.25
CA PHE A 256 7.06 17.20 11.92
C PHE A 256 6.36 16.66 13.17
N ALA A 257 7.10 16.28 14.21
CA ALA A 257 6.50 15.81 15.46
C ALA A 257 5.56 16.88 16.08
N PHE A 258 5.96 18.15 16.03
CA PHE A 258 5.21 19.25 16.64
C PHE A 258 3.98 19.62 15.82
N VAL A 259 4.09 19.67 14.50
CA VAL A 259 2.93 19.85 13.60
C VAL A 259 1.94 18.70 13.74
N SER A 260 2.40 17.46 13.91
CA SER A 260 1.49 16.34 14.15
C SER A 260 0.72 16.47 15.45
N ALA A 261 1.33 17.03 16.50
CA ALA A 261 0.65 17.30 17.76
C ALA A 261 -0.42 18.40 17.61
N GLU A 262 -0.19 19.44 16.81
CA GLU A 262 -1.24 20.41 16.45
C GLU A 262 -2.40 19.73 15.69
N PHE A 263 -2.09 18.84 14.76
CA PHE A 263 -3.13 18.07 14.06
C PHE A 263 -3.89 17.15 15.02
N ALA A 264 -3.22 16.60 16.03
CA ALA A 264 -3.88 15.78 17.06
C ALA A 264 -4.82 16.60 17.92
N GLU A 265 -4.42 17.79 18.35
CA GLU A 265 -5.30 18.71 19.07
C GLU A 265 -6.51 19.14 18.23
N ALA A 266 -6.31 19.45 16.95
CA ALA A 266 -7.40 19.79 16.03
C ALA A 266 -8.41 18.64 15.87
N GLU A 267 -7.95 17.39 15.89
CA GLU A 267 -8.77 16.17 15.82
C GLU A 267 -9.29 15.71 17.20
N GLY A 268 -9.09 16.48 18.28
CA GLY A 268 -9.47 16.07 19.64
C GLY A 268 -8.83 14.74 20.08
N CYS A 269 -7.59 14.51 19.66
CA CYS A 269 -6.80 13.30 19.91
C CYS A 269 -5.56 13.61 20.78
N PRO A 270 -5.04 12.63 21.51
CA PRO A 270 -3.83 12.83 22.31
C PRO A 270 -2.62 13.12 21.39
N PRO A 271 -1.77 14.11 21.73
CA PRO A 271 -0.49 14.30 21.05
C PRO A 271 0.51 13.22 21.45
N THR A 272 1.65 13.18 20.75
CA THR A 272 2.77 12.30 21.13
C THR A 272 3.23 12.59 22.57
N PRO A 273 3.51 11.56 23.40
CA PRO A 273 4.03 11.75 24.74
C PRO A 273 5.35 12.55 24.76
N GLY A 274 5.49 13.46 25.72
CA GLY A 274 6.69 14.30 25.89
C GLY A 274 6.74 15.55 25.00
N ILE A 275 5.67 15.86 24.27
CA ILE A 275 5.54 17.10 23.51
C ILE A 275 5.18 18.27 24.45
N PRO A 276 5.79 19.46 24.27
CA PRO A 276 5.49 20.63 25.09
C PRO A 276 4.04 21.12 24.94
N GLY A 277 3.63 21.97 25.88
CA GLY A 277 2.31 22.62 25.85
C GLY A 277 2.13 23.50 24.61
N LYS A 278 0.88 23.78 24.26
CA LYS A 278 0.50 24.43 22.99
C LYS A 278 1.27 25.71 22.67
N ALA A 279 1.35 26.65 23.63
CA ALA A 279 2.01 27.93 23.41
C ALA A 279 3.51 27.78 23.06
N GLU A 280 4.23 26.96 23.84
CA GLU A 280 5.65 26.67 23.61
C GLU A 280 5.85 25.91 22.29
N ARG A 281 4.97 24.95 22.00
CA ARG A 281 5.02 24.17 20.76
C ARG A 281 4.83 25.03 19.52
N ILE A 282 3.87 25.96 19.52
CA ILE A 282 3.64 26.88 18.39
C ILE A 282 4.83 27.83 18.23
N ALA A 283 5.39 28.34 19.32
CA ALA A 283 6.59 29.19 19.26
C ALA A 283 7.77 28.44 18.63
N GLU A 284 7.96 27.17 18.98
CA GLU A 284 8.99 26.33 18.38
C GLU A 284 8.68 26.00 16.90
N ILE A 285 7.42 25.73 16.54
CA ILE A 285 7.04 25.52 15.14
C ILE A 285 7.39 26.75 14.30
N ARG A 286 7.08 27.97 14.79
CA ARG A 286 7.45 29.22 14.11
C ARG A 286 8.96 29.35 13.94
N ARG A 287 9.72 29.08 15.00
CA ARG A 287 11.20 29.13 14.99
C ARG A 287 11.76 28.15 13.97
N LEU A 288 11.36 26.88 14.03
CA LEU A 288 11.83 25.81 13.14
C LEU A 288 11.40 26.06 11.69
N ALA A 289 10.17 26.49 11.45
CA ALA A 289 9.68 26.78 10.10
C ALA A 289 10.47 27.92 9.45
N ALA A 290 10.87 28.93 10.22
CA ALA A 290 11.72 30.01 9.75
C ALA A 290 13.18 29.57 9.53
N GLU A 291 13.76 28.85 10.49
CA GLU A 291 15.15 28.35 10.42
C GLU A 291 15.36 27.39 9.25
N LEU A 292 14.42 26.47 9.04
CA LEU A 292 14.43 25.51 7.95
C LEU A 292 13.95 26.10 6.63
N ASP A 293 13.40 27.32 6.65
CA ASP A 293 12.73 27.91 5.51
C ASP A 293 11.70 26.92 4.90
N ALA A 294 10.95 26.29 5.80
CA ALA A 294 10.07 25.16 5.48
C ALA A 294 9.01 25.49 4.42
N PRO A 295 8.34 26.67 4.46
CA PRO A 295 7.38 27.04 3.41
C PRO A 295 7.98 27.05 2.00
N ARG A 296 9.19 27.61 1.84
CA ARG A 296 9.88 27.65 0.54
C ARG A 296 10.27 26.26 0.08
N HIS A 297 10.76 25.40 0.98
CA HIS A 297 11.08 24.00 0.66
C HIS A 297 9.85 23.22 0.19
N LEU A 298 8.70 23.39 0.87
CA LEU A 298 7.45 22.74 0.46
C LEU A 298 6.99 23.24 -0.92
N GLU A 299 7.14 24.53 -1.22
CA GLU A 299 6.80 25.08 -2.53
C GLU A 299 7.75 24.61 -3.64
N GLN A 300 9.04 24.45 -3.34
CA GLN A 300 10.01 23.85 -4.26
C GLN A 300 9.67 22.39 -4.58
N ILE A 301 9.23 21.61 -3.59
CA ILE A 301 8.76 20.23 -3.82
C ILE A 301 7.54 20.23 -4.74
N ARG A 302 6.58 21.13 -4.49
CA ARG A 302 5.35 21.25 -5.28
C ARG A 302 5.62 21.59 -6.74
N HIS A 303 6.51 22.53 -7.01
CA HIS A 303 6.84 22.95 -8.38
C HIS A 303 7.94 22.13 -9.05
N GLY A 304 8.75 21.43 -8.26
CA GLY A 304 9.86 20.63 -8.77
C GLY A 304 9.38 19.39 -9.53
N VAL A 305 8.22 18.85 -9.16
CA VAL A 305 7.69 17.62 -9.74
C VAL A 305 6.95 17.89 -11.05
N ARG A 306 7.48 17.38 -12.17
CA ARG A 306 6.87 17.51 -13.49
C ARG A 306 6.09 16.25 -13.83
N GLY A 307 4.76 16.35 -13.78
CA GLY A 307 3.85 15.26 -14.14
C GLY A 307 3.46 15.25 -15.62
N THR A 308 3.01 14.09 -16.09
CA THR A 308 2.29 13.97 -17.37
C THR A 308 0.80 14.16 -17.12
N ASP A 309 0.16 15.02 -17.92
CA ASP A 309 -1.30 15.07 -17.96
C ASP A 309 -1.82 13.79 -18.62
N LEU A 310 -2.60 13.03 -17.86
CA LEU A 310 -3.20 11.79 -18.31
C LEU A 310 -4.49 12.10 -19.06
N ALA A 311 -4.39 12.33 -20.37
CA ALA A 311 -5.55 12.30 -21.24
C ALA A 311 -5.97 10.84 -21.45
N LEU A 312 -7.06 10.41 -20.81
CA LEU A 312 -7.64 9.09 -21.02
C LEU A 312 -8.88 9.17 -21.90
N ASP A 313 -9.07 8.15 -22.73
CA ASP A 313 -10.35 7.91 -23.40
C ASP A 313 -11.47 7.80 -22.34
N PRO A 314 -12.61 8.49 -22.50
CA PRO A 314 -13.73 8.43 -21.55
C PRO A 314 -14.27 7.01 -21.25
N ASN A 315 -14.13 6.08 -22.20
CA ASN A 315 -14.55 4.69 -22.05
C ASN A 315 -13.48 3.81 -21.39
N TYR A 316 -12.23 4.28 -21.35
CA TYR A 316 -11.15 3.56 -20.68
C TYR A 316 -11.18 3.84 -19.18
N LYS A 317 -11.53 2.82 -18.40
CA LYS A 317 -11.65 2.89 -16.92
C LYS A 317 -10.56 2.06 -16.25
N PRO A 318 -9.29 2.50 -16.29
CA PRO A 318 -8.20 1.80 -15.61
C PRO A 318 -8.42 1.85 -14.10
N THR A 319 -8.08 0.74 -13.45
CA THR A 319 -8.10 0.62 -11.98
C THR A 319 -6.71 0.49 -11.39
N HIS A 320 -5.70 0.23 -12.24
CA HIS A 320 -4.32 0.05 -11.86
C HIS A 320 -3.46 1.12 -12.53
N PHE A 321 -2.52 1.69 -11.79
CA PHE A 321 -1.65 2.76 -12.27
C PHE A 321 -0.21 2.46 -11.86
N LEU A 322 0.67 2.37 -12.85
CA LEU A 322 2.11 2.22 -12.64
C LEU A 322 2.74 3.60 -12.64
N ILE A 323 3.13 4.08 -11.46
CA ILE A 323 3.80 5.36 -11.27
C ILE A 323 5.31 5.14 -11.33
N ARG A 324 5.99 5.94 -12.15
CA ARG A 324 7.45 5.99 -12.27
C ARG A 324 7.90 7.40 -11.96
N TYR A 325 8.63 7.56 -10.87
CA TYR A 325 9.27 8.80 -10.48
C TYR A 325 10.77 8.72 -10.74
N ASP A 326 11.31 9.65 -11.51
CA ASP A 326 12.75 9.76 -11.78
C ASP A 326 13.35 10.84 -10.88
N HIS A 327 14.19 10.43 -9.93
CA HIS A 327 14.79 11.31 -8.92
C HIS A 327 15.78 12.33 -9.52
N ALA A 328 16.40 12.00 -10.65
CA ALA A 328 17.38 12.90 -11.29
C ALA A 328 16.70 14.04 -12.04
N THR A 329 15.50 13.81 -12.57
CA THR A 329 14.77 14.80 -13.38
C THR A 329 13.52 15.36 -12.68
N ALA A 330 13.19 14.82 -11.50
CA ALA A 330 11.94 15.08 -10.78
C ALA A 330 10.70 14.91 -11.67
N THR A 331 10.72 13.92 -12.58
CA THR A 331 9.60 13.66 -13.50
C THR A 331 8.75 12.48 -13.03
N VAL A 332 7.43 12.63 -13.16
CA VAL A 332 6.45 11.57 -12.89
C VAL A 332 5.79 11.14 -14.19
N ARG A 333 5.88 9.84 -14.46
CA ARG A 333 5.11 9.17 -15.51
C ARG A 333 4.13 8.21 -14.89
N VAL A 334 2.92 8.21 -15.40
CA VAL A 334 1.87 7.28 -14.96
C VAL A 334 1.42 6.47 -16.16
N GLU A 335 1.45 5.16 -16.03
CA GLU A 335 0.99 4.22 -17.04
C GLU A 335 -0.29 3.51 -16.54
N PRO A 336 -1.46 3.78 -17.15
CA PRO A 336 -2.73 3.20 -16.72
C PRO A 336 -2.94 1.79 -17.28
N HIS A 337 -3.43 0.88 -16.45
CA HIS A 337 -3.78 -0.49 -16.83
C HIS A 337 -5.20 -0.86 -16.39
N SER A 338 -5.97 -1.44 -17.31
CA SER A 338 -7.29 -2.03 -17.02
C SER A 338 -7.20 -3.48 -16.51
N ALA A 339 -6.18 -4.22 -16.94
CA ALA A 339 -5.98 -5.63 -16.59
C ALA A 339 -4.92 -5.79 -15.48
N PRO A 340 -5.27 -6.38 -14.32
CA PRO A 340 -4.32 -6.57 -13.21
C PRO A 340 -3.05 -7.33 -13.62
N ARG A 341 -3.19 -8.38 -14.45
CA ARG A 341 -2.05 -9.19 -14.92
C ARG A 341 -1.04 -8.38 -15.71
N MET A 342 -1.51 -7.51 -16.61
CA MET A 342 -0.63 -6.64 -17.40
C MET A 342 0.07 -5.62 -16.49
N ALA A 343 -0.67 -5.05 -15.54
CA ALA A 343 -0.13 -4.07 -14.60
C ALA A 343 1.00 -4.67 -13.75
N THR A 344 0.78 -5.87 -13.19
CA THR A 344 1.80 -6.62 -12.43
C THR A 344 3.02 -6.93 -13.30
N ALA A 345 2.85 -7.41 -14.53
CA ALA A 345 3.97 -7.74 -15.41
C ALA A 345 4.80 -6.49 -15.79
N SER A 346 4.14 -5.36 -16.08
CA SER A 346 4.80 -4.07 -16.32
C SER A 346 5.56 -3.58 -15.08
N TYR A 347 5.00 -3.79 -13.89
CA TYR A 347 5.63 -3.42 -12.62
C TYR A 347 6.87 -4.26 -12.32
N GLU A 348 6.79 -5.59 -12.44
CA GLU A 348 7.94 -6.48 -12.25
C GLU A 348 9.06 -6.15 -13.24
N SER A 349 8.71 -6.01 -14.52
CA SER A 349 9.67 -5.62 -15.56
C SER A 349 10.36 -4.28 -15.27
N ALA A 350 9.66 -3.36 -14.62
CA ALA A 350 10.19 -2.06 -14.24
C ALA A 350 11.16 -2.13 -13.06
N GLU A 351 10.81 -2.88 -12.00
CA GLU A 351 11.67 -3.08 -10.83
C GLU A 351 12.95 -3.83 -11.23
N VAL A 352 12.83 -4.90 -12.03
CA VAL A 352 13.97 -5.69 -12.48
C VAL A 352 14.97 -4.88 -13.32
N ARG A 353 14.48 -4.01 -14.22
CA ARG A 353 15.37 -3.10 -14.98
C ARG A 353 16.05 -2.08 -14.06
N GLY A 354 15.33 -1.54 -13.08
CA GLY A 354 15.89 -0.63 -12.09
C GLY A 354 17.02 -1.26 -11.30
N ASP A 355 16.80 -2.48 -10.80
CA ASP A 355 17.77 -3.20 -9.98
C ASP A 355 19.00 -3.66 -10.78
N GLN A 356 18.83 -4.11 -12.03
CA GLN A 356 19.95 -4.52 -12.91
C GLN A 356 20.89 -3.37 -13.29
N LEU A 357 20.35 -2.15 -13.48
CA LEU A 357 21.13 -0.99 -13.92
C LEU A 357 21.79 -0.22 -12.76
N GLY A 358 21.66 -0.69 -11.51
CA GLY A 358 21.95 0.14 -10.34
C GLY A 358 21.07 1.39 -10.24
N ALA A 359 20.01 1.46 -11.06
CA ALA A 359 19.10 2.58 -11.19
C ALA A 359 17.93 2.52 -10.18
N GLY A 360 17.89 1.51 -9.31
CA GLY A 360 16.92 1.42 -8.22
C GLY A 360 16.96 2.63 -7.27
N GLU A 361 18.10 3.33 -7.21
CA GLU A 361 18.23 4.63 -6.52
C GLU A 361 17.77 5.82 -7.37
N ARG A 362 17.85 5.73 -8.70
CA ARG A 362 17.49 6.81 -9.64
C ARG A 362 16.00 6.83 -9.95
N GLN A 363 15.31 5.70 -9.92
CA GLN A 363 13.88 5.62 -10.21
C GLN A 363 13.10 4.91 -9.12
N THR A 364 12.00 5.53 -8.69
CA THR A 364 11.00 4.87 -7.86
C THR A 364 9.82 4.43 -8.70
N VAL A 365 9.55 3.13 -8.66
CA VAL A 365 8.41 2.52 -9.34
C VAL A 365 7.42 2.00 -8.30
N VAL A 366 6.14 2.26 -8.52
CA VAL A 366 5.07 1.72 -7.69
C VAL A 366 3.85 1.40 -8.53
N LEU A 367 3.25 0.24 -8.29
CA LEU A 367 1.94 -0.12 -8.82
C LEU A 367 0.87 0.11 -7.75
N VAL A 368 -0.17 0.85 -8.09
CA VAL A 368 -1.27 1.17 -7.18
C VAL A 368 -2.63 0.86 -7.79
N GLU A 369 -3.58 0.50 -6.93
CA GLU A 369 -4.97 0.23 -7.25
C GLU A 369 -5.85 1.33 -6.64
N VAL A 370 -6.61 2.04 -7.47
CA VAL A 370 -7.58 3.08 -7.05
C VAL A 370 -8.86 2.97 -7.87
N ASP A 371 -9.98 3.46 -7.33
CA ASP A 371 -11.29 3.36 -8.00
C ASP A 371 -11.41 4.28 -9.23
N LYS A 372 -10.74 5.43 -9.19
CA LYS A 372 -10.79 6.47 -10.21
C LYS A 372 -9.43 7.15 -10.35
N ILE A 373 -9.08 7.56 -11.56
CA ILE A 373 -7.83 8.29 -11.82
C ILE A 373 -7.72 9.58 -11.00
N GLN A 374 -8.84 10.29 -10.76
CA GLN A 374 -8.87 11.49 -9.94
C GLN A 374 -8.44 11.23 -8.49
N SER A 375 -8.64 10.00 -8.00
CA SER A 375 -8.23 9.58 -6.66
C SER A 375 -6.74 9.24 -6.57
N LEU A 376 -6.03 9.09 -7.70
CA LEU A 376 -4.62 8.70 -7.74
C LEU A 376 -3.72 9.73 -7.04
N LYS A 377 -3.82 11.00 -7.46
CA LYS A 377 -3.03 12.10 -6.90
C LYS A 377 -3.35 12.29 -5.41
N ALA A 378 -4.63 12.24 -5.04
CA ALA A 378 -5.05 12.38 -3.65
C ALA A 378 -4.58 11.21 -2.74
N ALA A 379 -4.52 9.99 -3.26
CA ALA A 379 -4.10 8.81 -2.49
C ALA A 379 -2.58 8.66 -2.36
N TYR A 380 -1.83 9.11 -3.37
CA TYR A 380 -0.37 9.06 -3.41
C TYR A 380 0.29 10.40 -3.80
N PRO A 381 -0.03 11.49 -3.07
CA PRO A 381 0.40 12.85 -3.42
C PRO A 381 1.92 13.02 -3.34
N ASN A 382 2.60 12.21 -2.52
CA ASN A 382 4.04 12.23 -2.35
C ASN A 382 4.83 11.98 -3.65
N TYR A 383 4.28 11.20 -4.60
CA TYR A 383 4.94 11.02 -5.89
C TYR A 383 4.76 12.24 -6.81
N PHE A 384 3.75 13.07 -6.57
CA PHE A 384 3.42 14.23 -7.39
C PHE A 384 3.92 15.54 -6.78
N GLY A 385 4.69 15.49 -5.68
CA GLY A 385 5.13 16.68 -4.96
C GLY A 385 4.00 17.44 -4.26
N ASP A 386 2.82 16.83 -4.15
CA ASP A 386 1.66 17.50 -3.55
C ASP A 386 1.78 17.46 -2.03
N VAL A 387 2.26 18.57 -1.47
CA VAL A 387 2.39 18.82 -0.03
C VAL A 387 1.50 20.00 0.41
N GLU A 388 0.53 20.37 -0.43
CA GLU A 388 -0.25 21.60 -0.31
C GLU A 388 -1.02 21.68 1.01
N GLU A 389 -1.73 20.62 1.37
CA GLU A 389 -2.51 20.60 2.62
C GLU A 389 -1.61 20.70 3.86
N PHE A 390 -0.43 20.07 3.84
CA PHE A 390 0.52 20.22 4.95
C PHE A 390 1.06 21.64 5.03
N GLY A 391 1.45 22.23 3.89
CA GLY A 391 1.93 23.61 3.82
C GLY A 391 0.89 24.61 4.29
N ARG A 392 -0.37 24.44 3.88
CA ARG A 392 -1.49 25.28 4.30
C ARG A 392 -1.70 25.22 5.82
N GLN A 393 -1.68 24.03 6.39
CA GLN A 393 -1.83 23.86 7.84
C GLN A 393 -0.62 24.41 8.61
N LEU A 394 0.59 24.24 8.09
CA LEU A 394 1.80 24.82 8.68
C LEU A 394 1.69 26.34 8.71
N ALA A 395 1.29 26.97 7.61
CA ALA A 395 1.06 28.41 7.53
C ALA A 395 0.01 28.86 8.57
N GLN A 396 -1.12 28.15 8.63
CA GLN A 396 -2.19 28.44 9.58
C GLN A 396 -1.74 28.32 11.04
N ILE A 397 -0.97 27.29 11.39
CA ILE A 397 -0.39 27.16 12.75
C ILE A 397 0.55 28.34 13.04
N THR A 398 1.37 28.75 12.06
CA THR A 398 2.32 29.85 12.26
C THR A 398 1.64 31.22 12.33
N GLU A 399 0.51 31.43 11.65
CA GLU A 399 -0.23 32.70 11.64
C GLU A 399 -1.25 32.78 12.80
N ASP A 400 -2.17 31.82 12.85
CA ASP A 400 -3.33 31.82 13.75
C ASP A 400 -3.09 31.08 15.08
N GLY A 401 -2.03 30.26 15.16
CA GLY A 401 -1.71 29.49 16.36
C GLY A 401 -2.57 28.23 16.55
N ALA A 402 -3.20 27.72 15.50
CA ALA A 402 -3.89 26.43 15.55
C ALA A 402 -4.00 25.79 14.16
N ALA A 403 -3.91 24.45 14.12
CA ALA A 403 -4.36 23.68 12.97
C ALA A 403 -5.90 23.62 12.94
N THR A 404 -6.48 23.40 11.76
CA THR A 404 -7.92 23.21 11.60
C THR A 404 -8.22 21.82 11.05
N GLU A 405 -9.13 21.09 11.70
CA GLU A 405 -9.62 19.82 11.15
C GLU A 405 -10.34 20.06 9.80
N TYR A 406 -10.36 19.05 8.95
CA TYR A 406 -11.06 19.14 7.68
C TYR A 406 -12.56 19.37 7.89
N ALA A 407 -13.08 20.50 7.41
CA ALA A 407 -14.50 20.81 7.50
C ALA A 407 -15.29 19.94 6.51
N VAL A 408 -16.01 18.95 7.02
CA VAL A 408 -16.94 18.15 6.23
C VAL A 408 -18.24 18.95 6.04
N PRO A 409 -18.71 19.21 4.80
CA PRO A 409 -20.03 19.79 4.58
C PRO A 409 -21.10 18.99 5.33
N ALA A 410 -22.15 19.66 5.82
CA ALA A 410 -23.22 19.01 6.58
C ALA A 410 -23.75 17.77 5.83
N ARG A 411 -23.60 16.60 6.45
CA ARG A 411 -24.00 15.31 5.86
C ARG A 411 -25.52 15.28 5.75
N GLN A 412 -26.03 15.06 4.55
CA GLN A 412 -27.40 14.56 4.45
C GLN A 412 -27.38 13.12 4.98
N PRO A 413 -28.28 12.74 5.91
CA PRO A 413 -28.37 11.35 6.34
C PRO A 413 -28.54 10.48 5.10
N PRO A 414 -27.92 9.29 5.06
CA PRO A 414 -28.11 8.38 3.94
C PRO A 414 -29.61 8.22 3.76
N LYS A 415 -30.12 8.51 2.57
CA LYS A 415 -31.50 8.15 2.22
C LYS A 415 -31.54 6.64 2.37
N HIS A 416 -32.07 6.16 3.50
CA HIS A 416 -32.60 4.83 3.58
C HIS A 416 -33.63 4.75 2.46
N LYS A 417 -33.23 4.20 1.32
CA LYS A 417 -34.20 3.55 0.46
C LYS A 417 -34.72 2.42 1.32
N LEU A 418 -35.79 2.69 2.07
CA LEU A 418 -36.81 1.68 2.28
C LEU A 418 -36.98 1.07 0.89
N ALA A 419 -36.52 -0.17 0.72
CA ALA A 419 -36.89 -0.91 -0.47
C ALA A 419 -38.39 -0.73 -0.56
N PRO A 420 -38.95 -0.19 -1.66
CA PRO A 420 -40.38 -0.27 -1.82
C PRO A 420 -40.64 -1.77 -1.74
N TYR A 421 -41.33 -2.21 -0.69
CA TYR A 421 -42.04 -3.47 -0.77
C TYR A 421 -42.78 -3.36 -2.09
N GLY A 422 -42.30 -4.12 -3.07
CA GLY A 422 -42.80 -4.03 -4.44
C GLY A 422 -44.30 -4.08 -4.35
N ASP A 423 -44.97 -3.18 -5.03
CA ASP A 423 -46.42 -3.18 -5.11
C ASP A 423 -46.88 -4.63 -5.44
N LEU A 424 -47.45 -5.31 -4.46
CA LEU A 424 -47.96 -6.68 -4.57
C LEU A 424 -49.39 -6.68 -5.15
N SER A 425 -49.84 -5.58 -5.76
CA SER A 425 -51.14 -5.46 -6.43
C SER A 425 -51.34 -6.51 -7.53
N TRP A 426 -50.26 -7.02 -8.13
CA TRP A 426 -50.29 -8.10 -9.12
C TRP A 426 -50.54 -9.50 -8.53
N LEU A 427 -50.52 -9.66 -7.20
CA LEU A 427 -50.92 -10.90 -6.50
C LEU A 427 -52.42 -10.91 -6.11
N ARG A 428 -53.16 -9.83 -6.39
CA ARG A 428 -54.61 -9.76 -6.17
C ARG A 428 -55.35 -9.48 -7.47
N GLY A 429 -55.61 -10.51 -8.27
CA GLY A 429 -56.63 -10.37 -9.31
C GLY A 429 -56.62 -11.37 -10.47
N SER A 430 -56.88 -12.65 -10.22
CA SER A 430 -57.63 -13.46 -11.19
C SER A 430 -58.56 -14.44 -10.45
N ARG A 431 -59.67 -13.90 -9.93
CA ARG A 431 -60.89 -14.70 -9.80
C ARG A 431 -61.40 -14.93 -11.23
N LEU A 432 -60.94 -16.02 -11.85
CA LEU A 432 -61.63 -16.59 -13.00
C LEU A 432 -62.91 -17.24 -12.48
N ASP A 433 -63.98 -16.57 -12.87
CA ASP A 433 -65.38 -16.95 -13.01
C ASP A 433 -65.76 -18.42 -12.77
N ARG A 434 -66.70 -18.60 -11.83
CA ARG A 434 -67.51 -19.81 -11.70
C ARG A 434 -68.69 -19.69 -12.67
N SER A 435 -68.55 -20.26 -13.85
CA SER A 435 -69.69 -20.58 -14.73
C SER A 435 -69.61 -22.03 -15.20
N PHE A 436 -69.90 -22.97 -14.29
CA PHE A 436 -70.35 -24.32 -14.63
C PHE A 436 -71.56 -24.68 -13.75
N ARG A 437 -72.75 -24.45 -14.30
CA ARG A 437 -73.98 -25.20 -14.02
C ARG A 437 -74.82 -25.23 -15.29
N ARG A 438 -74.66 -26.29 -16.08
CA ARG A 438 -75.72 -27.21 -16.49
C ARG A 438 -75.10 -28.46 -17.08
#